data_AF-A0A0Q9IVS7-F1
#
_entry.id   AF-A0A0Q9IVS7-F1
#
_cell.length_a   1.000
_cell.length_b   1.000
_cell.length_c   1.000
_cell.angle_alpha   90.00
_cell.angle_beta   90.00
_cell.angle_gamma   90.00
#
_symmetry.space_group_name_H-M   'P 1'
#
loop_
_entity.id
_entity.type
_entity.pdbx_description
1 polymer ?
#
loop_
_entity_poly.entity_id
_entity_poly.type
_entity_poly.pdbx_seq_one_letter_code
_entity_poly.pdbx_strand_id
1 'polypeptide(L)'
;MSSLVDGPANDDRPRPGSGLPPIGIWWPMLERPLQREVLEDLDAPLRAYVVRRIYDLCEVDGEPNPRGGVRLGTNERAYIAGWMHAVDWN
;
A
#
# COMPACT_ATOMS: atom_id res chain seq x y z
N MET A 1 -31.91 -21.10 -23.91
CA MET A 1 -31.17 -21.55 -22.71
C MET A 1 -30.27 -20.40 -22.29
N SER A 2 -30.70 -19.59 -21.33
CA SER A 2 -29.88 -18.52 -20.74
C SER A 2 -29.22 -19.08 -19.48
N SER A 3 -27.90 -19.23 -19.50
CA SER A 3 -27.16 -19.59 -18.29
C SER A 3 -26.61 -18.29 -17.68
N LEU A 4 -27.31 -17.81 -16.66
CA LEU A 4 -26.76 -16.92 -15.66
C LEU A 4 -25.55 -17.62 -15.03
N VAL A 5 -24.34 -17.07 -15.23
CA VAL A 5 -23.24 -17.32 -14.30
C VAL A 5 -23.08 -16.03 -13.49
N ASP A 6 -23.92 -15.95 -12.47
CA ASP A 6 -23.68 -15.09 -11.32
C ASP A 6 -22.58 -15.80 -10.51
N GLY A 7 -21.34 -15.45 -10.81
CA GLY A 7 -20.20 -15.88 -10.00
C GLY A 7 -20.04 -14.84 -8.89
N PRO A 8 -20.08 -15.22 -7.59
CA PRO A 8 -19.68 -14.30 -6.55
C PRO A 8 -18.19 -14.05 -6.76
N ALA A 9 -17.83 -12.87 -7.25
CA ALA A 9 -16.46 -12.42 -7.26
C ALA A 9 -16.05 -12.25 -5.79
N ASN A 10 -15.49 -13.32 -5.24
CA ASN A 10 -14.90 -13.40 -3.91
C ASN A 10 -14.02 -12.17 -3.68
N ASP A 11 -14.55 -11.20 -2.94
CA ASP A 11 -13.79 -10.12 -2.29
C ASP A 11 -13.09 -10.69 -1.04
N ASP A 12 -12.33 -11.77 -1.27
CA ASP A 12 -11.58 -12.54 -0.27
C ASP A 12 -10.07 -12.31 -0.49
N ARG A 13 -9.73 -11.07 -0.86
CA ARG A 13 -8.37 -10.59 -0.68
C ARG A 13 -8.28 -10.16 0.78
N PRO A 14 -7.30 -10.65 1.56
CA PRO A 14 -7.10 -10.16 2.91
C PRO A 14 -6.88 -8.65 2.82
N ARG A 15 -7.89 -7.86 3.18
CA ARG A 15 -7.75 -6.40 3.36
C ARG A 15 -6.64 -6.27 4.41
N PRO A 16 -5.41 -5.88 4.03
CA PRO A 16 -4.34 -5.77 4.99
C PRO A 16 -4.80 -4.76 6.04
N GLY A 17 -4.51 -5.00 7.32
CA GLY A 17 -5.01 -4.15 8.42
C GLY A 17 -4.62 -2.65 8.33
N SER A 18 -3.86 -2.25 7.32
CA SER A 18 -3.51 -0.87 6.96
C SER A 18 -4.51 -0.21 5.99
N GLY A 19 -5.33 -0.98 5.26
CA GLY A 19 -6.16 -0.48 4.15
C GLY A 19 -5.38 -0.22 2.85
N LEU A 20 -4.05 -0.42 2.84
CA LEU A 20 -3.21 -0.20 1.67
C LEU A 20 -3.25 -1.37 0.69
N PRO A 21 -2.99 -1.10 -0.61
CA PRO A 21 -2.60 -2.13 -1.55
C PRO A 21 -1.33 -2.89 -1.08
N PRO A 22 -1.10 -4.12 -1.56
CA PRO A 22 0.07 -4.91 -1.19
C PRO A 22 1.41 -4.15 -1.36
N ILE A 23 2.23 -4.11 -0.30
CA ILE A 23 3.51 -3.37 -0.24
C ILE A 23 4.46 -3.65 -1.41
N GLY A 24 4.50 -4.90 -1.90
CA GLY A 24 5.37 -5.30 -3.01
C GLY A 24 5.00 -4.67 -4.35
N ILE A 25 3.79 -4.12 -4.48
CA ILE A 25 3.33 -3.46 -5.71
C ILE A 25 3.78 -2.00 -5.71
N TRP A 26 3.45 -1.25 -4.66
CA TRP A 26 3.65 0.20 -4.66
C TRP A 26 5.02 0.65 -4.16
N TRP A 27 5.69 -0.08 -3.26
CA TRP A 27 6.98 0.36 -2.71
C TRP A 27 8.05 0.60 -3.79
N PRO A 28 8.25 -0.29 -4.79
CA PRO A 28 9.22 -0.06 -5.85
C PRO A 28 8.82 1.05 -6.83
N MET A 29 7.52 1.33 -6.95
CA MET A 29 6.97 2.34 -7.86
C MET A 29 6.90 3.74 -7.24
N LEU A 30 6.91 3.82 -5.91
CA LEU A 30 6.82 5.07 -5.18
C LEU A 30 8.05 5.94 -5.45
N GLU A 31 7.84 7.24 -5.66
CA GLU A 31 8.92 8.15 -5.97
C GLU A 31 9.89 8.31 -4.80
N ARG A 32 11.18 8.48 -5.11
CA ARG A 32 12.25 8.63 -4.10
C ARG A 32 11.95 9.67 -3.00
N PRO A 33 11.40 10.87 -3.30
CA PRO A 33 11.05 11.81 -2.26
C PRO A 33 10.01 11.25 -1.27
N LEU A 34 8.99 10.55 -1.75
CA LEU A 34 7.93 9.96 -0.92
C LEU A 34 8.42 8.72 -0.18
N GLN A 35 9.31 7.91 -0.79
CA GLN A 35 10.00 6.83 -0.08
C GLN A 35 10.77 7.37 1.13
N ARG A 36 11.48 8.50 0.99
CA ARG A 36 12.20 9.11 2.12
C ARG A 36 11.27 9.51 3.26
N GLU A 37 10.11 10.07 2.95
CA GLU A 37 9.13 10.42 3.99
C GLU A 37 8.59 9.20 4.74
N VAL A 38 8.34 8.09 4.03
CA VAL A 38 7.95 6.83 4.68
C VAL A 38 9.07 6.32 5.58
N LEU A 39 10.33 6.50 5.18
CA LEU A 39 11.51 6.08 5.93
C LEU A 39 11.85 7.00 7.11
N GLU A 40 11.29 8.22 7.19
CA GLU A 40 11.49 9.12 8.34
C GLU A 40 11.00 8.48 9.64
N ASP A 41 9.83 7.82 9.59
CA ASP A 41 9.25 7.10 10.72
C ASP A 41 8.26 6.03 10.21
N LEU A 42 8.68 4.76 10.28
CA LEU A 42 7.87 3.62 9.84
C LEU A 42 6.71 3.28 10.77
N ASP A 43 6.72 3.80 12.00
CA ASP A 43 5.67 3.59 13.00
C ASP A 43 4.65 4.73 13.05
N ALA A 44 4.99 5.88 12.44
CA ALA A 44 4.06 6.98 12.25
C ALA A 44 2.95 6.65 11.23
N PRO A 45 1.77 7.29 11.35
CA PRO A 45 0.79 7.30 10.27
C PRO A 45 1.38 7.91 9.00
N LEU A 46 1.13 7.26 7.87
CA LEU A 46 1.45 7.78 6.55
C LEU A 46 0.70 9.08 6.30
N ARG A 47 1.39 10.04 5.69
CA ARG A 47 0.81 11.32 5.29
C ARG A 47 -0.23 11.09 4.19
N ALA A 48 -1.32 11.86 4.24
CA ALA A 48 -2.45 11.66 3.33
C ALA A 48 -2.09 11.74 1.83
N TYR A 49 -1.08 12.53 1.45
CA TYR A 49 -0.64 12.61 0.06
C TYR A 49 0.21 11.41 -0.37
N VAL A 50 0.97 10.78 0.54
CA VAL A 50 1.67 9.52 0.29
C VAL A 50 0.64 8.42 0.06
N VAL A 51 -0.36 8.34 0.95
CA VAL A 51 -1.47 7.39 0.83
C VAL A 51 -2.19 7.57 -0.50
N ARG A 52 -2.60 8.80 -0.85
CA ARG A 52 -3.24 9.09 -2.15
C ARG A 52 -2.36 8.64 -3.32
N ARG A 53 -1.06 8.93 -3.28
CA ARG A 53 -0.14 8.53 -4.35
C ARG A 53 -0.04 7.00 -4.49
N ILE A 54 -0.06 6.27 -3.38
CA ILE A 54 -0.07 4.80 -3.40
C ILE A 54 -1.33 4.26 -4.11
N TYR A 55 -2.51 4.82 -3.81
CA TYR A 55 -3.75 4.45 -4.49
C TYR A 55 -3.70 4.80 -5.98
N ASP A 56 -3.20 5.99 -6.34
CA ASP A 56 -3.04 6.41 -7.75
C ASP A 56 -2.13 5.43 -8.52
N LEU A 57 -1.01 4.99 -7.93
CA LEU A 57 -0.07 4.05 -8.54
C LEU A 57 -0.65 2.65 -8.74
N CYS A 58 -1.61 2.27 -7.90
CA CYS A 58 -2.23 0.94 -7.93
C CYS A 58 -3.53 0.91 -8.74
N GLU A 59 -3.92 2.02 -9.38
CA GLU A 59 -5.18 2.16 -10.12
C GLU A 59 -6.41 1.74 -9.28
N VAL A 60 -6.35 1.98 -7.96
CA VAL A 60 -7.45 1.66 -7.04
C VAL A 60 -8.41 2.84 -7.03
N ASP A 61 -9.29 2.87 -8.02
CA ASP A 61 -10.38 3.85 -8.11
C ASP A 61 -11.50 3.52 -7.11
N GLY A 62 -11.88 4.49 -6.27
CA GLY A 62 -13.19 4.50 -5.61
C GLY A 62 -13.25 4.14 -4.11
N GLU A 63 -12.15 3.77 -3.45
CA GLU A 63 -12.16 3.66 -1.98
C GLU A 63 -12.04 5.07 -1.36
N PRO A 64 -12.90 5.42 -0.38
CA PRO A 64 -12.81 6.72 0.28
C PRO A 64 -11.42 6.87 0.91
N ASN A 65 -10.70 7.93 0.52
CA ASN A 65 -9.39 8.26 1.09
C ASN A 65 -9.46 8.06 2.62
N PRO A 66 -8.74 7.09 3.20
CA PRO A 66 -8.94 6.69 4.57
C PRO A 66 -8.76 7.90 5.47
N ARG A 67 -9.86 8.34 6.09
CA ARG A 67 -9.90 9.55 6.93
C ARG A 67 -9.11 9.35 8.24
N GLY A 68 -8.81 8.09 8.58
CA GLY A 68 -7.90 7.72 9.66
C GLY A 68 -6.48 7.56 9.12
N GLY A 69 -5.49 8.06 9.86
CA GLY A 69 -4.08 7.92 9.49
C GLY A 69 -3.72 6.45 9.26
N VAL A 70 -3.43 6.11 8.00
CA VAL A 70 -3.02 4.77 7.58
C VAL A 70 -1.64 4.48 8.15
N ARG A 71 -1.47 3.32 8.78
CA ARG A 71 -0.17 2.90 9.34
C ARG A 71 0.34 1.68 8.62
N LEU A 72 1.65 1.59 8.50
CA LEU A 72 2.30 0.36 8.09
C LEU A 72 2.16 -0.70 9.20
N GLY A 73 1.60 -1.84 8.85
CA GLY A 73 1.61 -3.05 9.64
C GLY A 73 3.01 -3.68 9.71
N THR A 74 3.15 -4.64 10.62
CA THR A 74 4.43 -5.30 10.90
C THR A 74 5.09 -5.91 9.66
N ASN A 75 4.31 -6.52 8.77
CA ASN A 75 4.85 -7.13 7.54
C ASN A 75 5.33 -6.08 6.53
N GLU A 76 4.63 -4.95 6.41
CA GLU A 76 4.99 -3.87 5.50
C GLU A 76 6.29 -3.20 5.96
N ARG A 77 6.44 -2.97 7.28
CA ARG A 77 7.68 -2.49 7.88
C ARG A 77 8.85 -3.45 7.68
N ALA A 78 8.65 -4.75 7.92
CA ALA A 78 9.68 -5.76 7.73
C ALA A 78 10.11 -5.84 6.25
N TYR A 79 9.18 -5.72 5.32
CA TYR A 79 9.47 -5.66 3.89
C TYR A 79 10.34 -4.45 3.54
N ILE A 80 9.95 -3.25 3.98
CA ILE A 80 10.72 -2.02 3.73
C ILE A 80 12.11 -2.09 4.36
N ALA A 81 12.22 -2.57 5.61
CA ALA A 81 13.50 -2.76 6.28
C ALA A 81 14.42 -3.74 5.52
N GLY A 82 13.86 -4.81 4.96
CA GLY A 82 14.59 -5.74 4.09
C GLY A 82 15.12 -5.07 2.81
N TRP A 83 14.39 -4.10 2.26
CA TRP A 83 14.84 -3.31 1.11
C TRP A 83 15.92 -2.28 1.47
N MET A 84 15.89 -1.69 2.67
CA MET A 84 16.93 -0.75 3.10
C MET A 84 18.32 -1.38 3.11
N HIS A 85 18.42 -2.67 3.44
CA HIS A 85 19.69 -3.41 3.39
C HIS A 85 20.12 -3.80 1.95
N ALA A 86 19.19 -3.84 1.00
CA ALA A 86 19.47 -4.17 -0.40
C ALA A 86 19.86 -2.93 -1.23
N VAL A 87 19.44 -1.74 -0.80
CA VAL A 87 19.79 -0.44 -1.39
C VAL A 87 20.92 0.18 -0.57
N ASP A 88 22.04 -0.52 -0.46
CA ASP A 88 23.25 0.04 0.15
C ASP A 88 23.66 1.27 -0.68
N TRP A 89 23.72 2.41 0.00
CA TRP A 89 23.76 3.76 -0.58
C TRP A 89 25.20 4.11 -0.96
N ASN A 90 25.51 4.09 -2.26
CA ASN A 90 26.72 4.74 -2.82
C ASN A 90 26.45 6.21 -3.16
#